data_AF-A0A075FYQ0-F1
#
_entry.id   AF-A0A075FYQ0-F1
#
_cell.length_a   1.000
_cell.length_b   1.000
_cell.length_c   1.000
_cell.angle_alpha   90.00
_cell.angle_beta   90.00
_cell.angle_gamma   90.00
#
_symmetry.space_group_name_H-M   'P 1'
#
loop_
_entity.id
_entity.type
_entity.pdbx_description
1 polymer ?
#
loop_
_entity_poly.entity_id
_entity_poly.type
_entity_poly.pdbx_seq_one_letter_code
_entity_poly.pdbx_strand_id
1 'polypeptide(L)'
;MIMPGMNGIFDLMVTENISNVDYYTLDVDYKVTQPKDQVIEITSSELSYGPVDNIAIQGTVANNGEITANMVKVIATLYDRDGNVIAVSQTGTEPDYLRANDESFFLIPILDKTQASEMVDYSLVAESEEYTAVPEFPLGSGVLLVVSLSAYIALTKNPSVITRSLGHLSNPRWILSRLR
;
A
#
# COMPACT_ATOMS: atom_id res chain seq x y z
N MET A 1 -10.95 11.11 -8.14
CA MET A 1 -11.06 10.30 -9.38
C MET A 1 -10.54 8.92 -9.05
N ILE A 2 -11.20 7.84 -9.46
CA ILE A 2 -10.71 6.47 -9.22
C ILE A 2 -10.22 5.91 -10.56
N MET A 3 -8.93 5.57 -10.65
CA MET A 3 -8.36 4.94 -11.84
C MET A 3 -8.80 3.48 -11.94
N PRO A 4 -8.79 2.88 -13.15
CA PRO A 4 -9.05 1.45 -13.30
C PRO A 4 -8.17 0.59 -12.39
N GLY A 5 -8.78 -0.26 -11.58
CA GLY A 5 -8.08 -1.16 -10.65
C GLY A 5 -7.61 -0.53 -9.35
N MET A 6 -7.84 0.77 -9.13
CA MET A 6 -7.59 1.45 -7.86
C MET A 6 -8.85 1.51 -7.00
N ASN A 7 -8.68 1.67 -5.69
CA ASN A 7 -9.76 1.87 -4.73
C ASN A 7 -9.78 3.35 -4.30
N GLY A 8 -10.98 3.93 -4.20
CA GLY A 8 -11.18 5.23 -3.57
C GLY A 8 -11.49 5.04 -2.10
N ILE A 9 -10.69 5.64 -1.22
CA ILE A 9 -10.86 5.56 0.23
C ILE A 9 -11.82 6.68 0.67
N PHE A 10 -12.80 6.35 1.51
CA PHE A 10 -13.73 7.31 2.10
C PHE A 10 -14.07 6.91 3.53
N ASP A 11 -14.50 7.89 4.33
CA ASP A 11 -14.97 7.68 5.69
C ASP A 11 -16.46 8.07 5.80
N LEU A 12 -17.20 7.39 6.68
CA LEU A 12 -18.60 7.65 6.97
C LEU A 12 -18.72 8.12 8.42
N MET A 13 -18.85 9.44 8.60
CA MET A 13 -19.04 10.01 9.93
C MET A 13 -20.50 10.02 10.32
N VAL A 14 -20.82 9.28 11.39
CA VAL A 14 -22.15 9.30 12.01
C VAL A 14 -22.16 10.35 13.13
N THR A 15 -22.97 11.40 12.97
CA THR A 15 -23.00 12.53 13.92
C THR A 15 -24.09 12.40 14.99
N GLU A 16 -24.92 11.36 14.93
CA GLU A 16 -26.05 11.16 15.84
C GLU A 16 -26.02 9.76 16.47
N ASN A 17 -26.80 9.58 17.55
CA ASN A 17 -26.90 8.28 18.20
C ASN A 17 -27.63 7.27 17.30
N ILE A 18 -26.93 6.23 16.87
CA ILE A 18 -27.44 5.19 15.97
C ILE A 18 -27.68 3.85 16.68
N SER A 19 -27.98 3.86 17.99
CA SER A 19 -28.17 2.62 18.78
C SER A 19 -29.25 1.67 18.24
N ASN A 20 -30.10 2.12 17.31
CA ASN A 20 -31.18 1.35 16.69
C ASN A 20 -31.03 1.22 15.16
N VAL A 21 -29.85 1.45 14.59
CA VAL A 21 -29.62 1.31 13.14
C VAL A 21 -29.09 -0.10 12.84
N ASP A 22 -29.90 -0.89 12.16
CA ASP A 22 -29.53 -2.27 11.78
C ASP A 22 -28.74 -2.32 10.45
N TYR A 23 -29.02 -1.40 9.52
CA TYR A 23 -28.40 -1.37 8.19
C TYR A 23 -28.40 0.04 7.60
N TYR A 24 -27.49 0.29 6.66
CA TYR A 24 -27.47 1.48 5.82
C TYR A 24 -27.44 1.09 4.34
N THR A 25 -27.83 2.02 3.48
CA THR A 25 -27.71 1.89 2.02
C THR A 25 -26.92 3.09 1.50
N LEU A 26 -25.94 2.83 0.65
CA LEU A 26 -25.09 3.85 0.03
C LEU A 26 -25.31 3.83 -1.48
N ASP A 27 -25.85 4.93 -2.01
CA ASP A 27 -25.96 5.17 -3.44
C ASP A 27 -24.84 6.11 -3.90
N VAL A 28 -24.22 5.81 -5.04
CA VAL A 28 -23.08 6.56 -5.58
C VAL A 28 -23.33 6.93 -7.03
N ASP A 29 -23.37 8.24 -7.30
CA ASP A 29 -23.38 8.78 -8.66
C ASP A 29 -21.95 9.01 -9.17
N TYR A 30 -21.68 8.62 -10.41
CA TYR A 30 -20.35 8.79 -11.02
C TYR A 30 -20.42 9.15 -12.50
N LYS A 31 -19.32 9.73 -13.00
CA LYS A 31 -19.11 10.03 -14.42
C LYS A 31 -17.71 9.61 -14.86
N VAL A 32 -17.62 9.01 -16.03
CA VAL A 32 -16.34 8.66 -16.66
C VAL A 32 -15.57 9.93 -17.00
N THR A 33 -14.29 9.97 -16.62
CA THR A 33 -13.37 11.08 -16.85
C THR A 33 -12.07 10.59 -17.49
N GLN A 34 -11.27 11.52 -18.02
CA GLN A 34 -9.92 11.19 -18.48
C GLN A 34 -9.03 10.81 -17.29
N PRO A 35 -8.15 9.80 -17.46
CA PRO A 35 -7.19 9.43 -16.45
C PRO A 35 -6.18 10.56 -16.20
N LYS A 36 -5.70 10.67 -14.96
CA LYS A 36 -4.58 11.52 -14.57
C LYS A 36 -3.29 10.69 -14.62
N ASP A 37 -2.17 11.38 -14.77
CA ASP A 37 -0.86 10.74 -14.68
C ASP A 37 -0.57 10.31 -13.23
N GLN A 38 0.01 9.12 -13.09
CA GLN A 38 0.38 8.48 -11.83
C GLN A 38 1.83 8.81 -11.51
N VAL A 39 2.08 9.98 -10.93
CA VAL A 39 3.44 10.51 -10.69
C VAL A 39 3.65 11.12 -9.30
N ILE A 40 2.62 11.13 -8.45
CA ILE A 40 2.79 11.46 -7.03
C ILE A 40 3.17 10.18 -6.29
N GLU A 41 4.33 10.18 -5.65
CA GLU A 41 4.91 9.00 -5.02
C GLU A 41 5.20 9.26 -3.55
N ILE A 42 4.87 8.31 -2.69
CA ILE A 42 5.31 8.32 -1.30
C ILE A 42 6.66 7.61 -1.26
N THR A 43 7.73 8.37 -1.06
CA THR A 43 9.10 7.87 -1.12
C THR A 43 9.58 7.30 0.21
N SER A 44 8.93 7.70 1.31
CA SER A 44 9.16 7.12 2.62
C SER A 44 7.92 7.18 3.50
N SER A 45 7.79 6.23 4.43
CA SER A 45 6.86 6.32 5.53
C SER A 45 7.37 5.57 6.75
N GLU A 46 7.05 6.09 7.93
CA GLU A 46 7.31 5.42 9.20
C GLU A 46 6.29 5.83 10.26
N LEU A 47 6.09 4.95 11.24
CA LEU A 47 5.37 5.28 12.46
C LEU A 47 6.30 6.01 13.43
N SER A 48 5.81 7.16 13.90
CA SER A 48 6.48 8.00 14.89
C SER A 48 5.68 7.99 16.19
N TYR A 49 6.40 7.90 17.31
CA TYR A 49 5.84 7.88 18.65
C TYR A 49 6.27 9.14 19.41
N GLY A 50 5.32 10.04 19.62
CA GLY A 50 5.50 11.26 20.38
C GLY A 50 5.32 11.06 21.90
N PRO A 51 5.57 12.11 22.71
CA PRO A 51 5.29 12.09 24.13
C PRO A 51 3.79 11.83 24.40
N VAL A 52 3.46 11.08 25.46
CA VAL A 52 2.08 10.82 25.93
C VAL A 52 1.20 10.00 24.95
N ASP A 53 1.77 8.92 24.40
CA ASP A 53 1.10 7.97 23.50
C ASP A 53 0.52 8.59 22.23
N ASN A 54 1.13 9.67 21.74
CA ASN A 54 0.75 10.24 20.44
C ASN A 54 1.43 9.44 19.34
N ILE A 55 0.64 8.85 18.45
CA ILE A 55 1.15 8.11 17.29
C ILE A 55 0.90 8.96 16.05
N ALA A 56 1.89 9.03 15.16
CA ALA A 56 1.76 9.70 13.88
C ALA A 56 2.41 8.85 12.78
N ILE A 57 1.91 8.98 11.56
CA ILE A 57 2.60 8.48 10.37
C ILE A 57 3.29 9.68 9.73
N GLN A 58 4.60 9.59 9.53
CA GLN A 58 5.38 10.63 8.89
C GLN A 58 6.13 10.06 7.69
N GLY A 59 6.45 10.91 6.73
CA GLY A 59 7.14 10.48 5.53
C GLY A 59 7.38 11.61 4.54
N THR A 60 7.75 11.20 3.33
CA THR A 60 8.06 12.11 2.22
C THR A 60 7.22 11.75 1.01
N VAL A 61 6.66 12.77 0.37
CA VAL A 61 5.95 12.66 -0.90
C VAL A 61 6.72 13.43 -1.98
N ALA A 62 6.86 12.83 -3.15
CA ALA A 62 7.54 13.38 -4.30
C ALA A 62 6.54 13.64 -5.44
N ASN A 63 6.76 14.74 -6.16
CA ASN A 63 6.09 14.99 -7.43
C ASN A 63 7.06 14.67 -8.57
N ASN A 64 6.94 13.48 -9.16
CA ASN A 64 7.75 13.07 -10.31
C ASN A 64 7.16 13.54 -11.66
N GLY A 65 6.18 14.44 -11.63
CA GLY A 65 5.56 15.04 -12.81
C GLY A 65 6.36 16.21 -13.39
N GLU A 66 5.90 16.68 -14.55
CA GLU A 66 6.51 17.81 -15.26
C GLU A 66 5.97 19.17 -14.81
N ILE A 67 4.84 19.20 -14.09
CA ILE A 67 4.20 20.44 -13.60
C ILE A 67 4.01 20.42 -12.09
N THR A 68 3.69 21.57 -11.50
CA THR A 68 3.35 21.71 -10.08
C THR A 68 2.05 20.93 -9.76
N ALA A 69 2.09 20.14 -8.69
CA ALA A 69 0.94 19.47 -8.12
C ALA A 69 0.32 20.36 -7.03
N ASN A 70 -0.95 20.72 -7.17
CA ASN A 70 -1.70 21.53 -6.21
C ASN A 70 -2.61 20.68 -5.32
N MET A 71 -2.84 21.15 -4.11
CA MET A 71 -3.61 20.49 -3.05
C MET A 71 -3.18 19.04 -2.85
N VAL A 72 -1.87 18.81 -2.69
CA VAL A 72 -1.36 17.47 -2.43
C VAL A 72 -1.89 16.97 -1.09
N LYS A 73 -2.58 15.83 -1.13
CA LYS A 73 -3.15 15.16 0.04
C LYS A 73 -2.55 13.79 0.18
N VAL A 74 -2.19 13.43 1.40
CA VAL A 74 -1.77 12.09 1.77
C VAL A 74 -2.85 11.49 2.65
N ILE A 75 -3.34 10.31 2.25
CA ILE A 75 -4.43 9.58 2.89
C ILE A 75 -3.86 8.29 3.45
N ALA A 76 -4.06 8.06 4.74
CA ALA A 76 -3.73 6.83 5.45
C ALA A 76 -4.99 6.02 5.72
N THR A 77 -4.92 4.72 5.39
CA THR A 77 -5.91 3.73 5.84
C THR A 77 -5.26 2.85 6.89
N LEU A 78 -5.91 2.73 8.05
CA LEU A 78 -5.43 1.96 9.19
C LEU A 78 -6.16 0.63 9.25
N TYR A 79 -5.43 -0.45 9.51
CA TYR A 79 -5.97 -1.82 9.55
C TYR A 79 -5.73 -2.50 10.89
N ASP A 80 -6.71 -3.31 11.31
CA ASP A 80 -6.56 -4.25 12.42
C ASP A 80 -5.80 -5.53 11.99
N ARG A 81 -5.68 -6.49 12.92
CA ARG A 81 -5.02 -7.79 12.67
C ARG A 81 -5.75 -8.69 11.68
N ASP A 82 -7.05 -8.50 11.53
CA ASP A 82 -7.89 -9.29 10.64
C ASP A 82 -7.94 -8.66 9.23
N GLY A 83 -7.32 -7.48 9.04
CA GLY A 83 -7.28 -6.73 7.80
C GLY A 83 -8.49 -5.83 7.58
N ASN A 84 -9.30 -5.58 8.60
CA ASN A 84 -10.42 -4.64 8.49
C ASN A 84 -9.93 -3.20 8.62
N VAL A 85 -10.57 -2.29 7.88
CA VAL A 85 -10.32 -0.86 8.03
C VAL A 85 -10.92 -0.38 9.34
N ILE A 86 -10.08 0.15 10.23
CA ILE A 86 -10.52 0.73 11.51
C ILE A 86 -10.61 2.26 11.46
N ALA A 87 -9.85 2.88 10.56
CA ALA A 87 -9.90 4.32 10.36
C ALA A 87 -9.26 4.77 9.05
N VAL A 88 -9.67 5.97 8.61
CA VAL A 88 -9.05 6.73 7.54
C VAL A 88 -8.62 8.07 8.10
N SER A 89 -7.39 8.47 7.84
CA SER A 89 -6.85 9.78 8.23
C SER A 89 -6.20 10.44 7.02
N GLN A 90 -6.18 11.77 6.98
CA GLN A 90 -5.59 12.48 5.85
C GLN A 90 -4.89 13.75 6.31
N THR A 91 -3.89 14.18 5.55
CA THR A 91 -3.21 15.46 5.74
C THR A 91 -2.89 16.10 4.39
N GLY A 92 -2.77 17.42 4.36
CA GLY A 92 -2.22 18.14 3.22
C GLY A 92 -0.71 18.32 3.40
N THR A 93 0.02 18.51 2.29
CA THR A 93 1.40 19.01 2.40
C THR A 93 1.39 20.49 2.80
N GLU A 94 2.47 20.94 3.44
CA GLU A 94 2.74 22.36 3.68
C GLU A 94 4.08 22.72 2.99
N PRO A 95 4.09 23.59 1.96
CA PRO A 95 2.95 24.29 1.38
C PRO A 95 1.96 23.36 0.66
N ASP A 96 0.76 23.88 0.36
CA ASP A 96 -0.34 23.15 -0.30
C ASP A 96 -0.08 22.81 -1.77
N TYR A 97 1.13 23.06 -2.26
CA TYR A 97 1.59 22.72 -3.60
C TYR A 97 2.97 22.07 -3.56
N LEU A 98 3.27 21.24 -4.55
CA LEU A 98 4.56 20.57 -4.72
C LEU A 98 5.06 20.77 -6.14
N ARG A 99 6.21 21.43 -6.30
CA ARG A 99 6.78 21.71 -7.63
C ARG A 99 7.18 20.42 -8.35
N ALA A 100 7.31 20.50 -9.67
CA ALA A 100 7.82 19.41 -10.48
C ALA A 100 9.20 18.95 -10.00
N ASN A 101 9.37 17.65 -9.81
CA ASN A 101 10.59 16.99 -9.32
C ASN A 101 11.02 17.45 -7.91
N ASP A 102 10.07 17.87 -7.08
CA ASP A 102 10.30 18.32 -5.72
C ASP A 102 9.67 17.36 -4.71
N GLU A 103 10.15 17.42 -3.46
CA GLU A 103 9.70 16.57 -2.36
C GLU A 103 9.20 17.41 -1.18
N SER A 104 8.22 16.88 -0.45
CA SER A 104 7.72 17.51 0.77
C SER A 104 7.46 16.48 1.86
N PHE A 105 7.60 16.92 3.11
CA PHE A 105 7.30 16.11 4.27
C PHE A 105 5.81 16.18 4.60
N PHE A 106 5.26 15.05 5.04
CA PHE A 106 3.91 14.98 5.60
C PHE A 106 3.93 14.35 6.98
N LEU A 107 2.92 14.70 7.78
CA LEU A 107 2.67 14.12 9.10
C LEU A 107 1.16 13.96 9.29
N ILE A 108 0.73 12.73 9.55
CA ILE A 108 -0.66 12.35 9.81
C ILE A 108 -0.76 11.93 11.29
N PRO A 109 -1.32 12.78 12.17
CA PRO A 109 -1.52 12.40 13.57
C PRO A 109 -2.70 11.43 13.70
N ILE A 110 -2.52 10.35 14.47
CA ILE A 110 -3.59 9.41 14.82
C ILE A 110 -4.19 9.88 16.15
N LEU A 111 -5.31 10.61 16.07
CA LEU A 111 -5.89 11.30 17.22
C LEU A 111 -6.69 10.37 18.16
N ASP A 112 -7.35 9.35 17.60
CA ASP A 112 -8.14 8.42 18.40
C ASP A 112 -7.25 7.30 18.94
N LYS A 113 -7.05 7.31 20.26
CA LYS A 113 -6.22 6.32 20.97
C LYS A 113 -6.79 4.91 20.90
N THR A 114 -8.10 4.76 20.73
CA THR A 114 -8.72 3.42 20.61
C THR A 114 -8.32 2.78 19.28
N GLN A 115 -8.45 3.52 18.18
CA GLN A 115 -7.99 3.11 16.85
C GLN A 115 -6.49 2.83 16.84
N ALA A 116 -5.70 3.70 17.48
CA ALA A 116 -4.24 3.54 17.53
C ALA A 116 -3.80 2.26 18.28
N SER A 117 -4.61 1.78 19.24
CA SER A 117 -4.32 0.56 20.01
C SER A 117 -4.64 -0.74 19.26
N GLU A 118 -5.58 -0.68 18.31
CA GLU A 118 -6.02 -1.82 17.50
C GLU A 118 -5.25 -1.93 16.17
N MET A 119 -4.66 -0.81 15.72
CA MET A 119 -3.88 -0.73 14.49
C MET A 119 -2.67 -1.69 14.51
N VAL A 120 -2.54 -2.49 13.46
CA VAL A 120 -1.38 -3.36 13.21
C VAL A 120 -0.70 -3.07 11.88
N ASP A 121 -1.43 -2.52 10.91
CA ASP A 121 -0.87 -2.14 9.62
C ASP A 121 -1.50 -0.83 9.10
N TYR A 122 -0.85 -0.21 8.13
CA TYR A 122 -1.38 0.95 7.41
C TYR A 122 -0.96 0.95 5.94
N SER A 123 -1.79 1.57 5.10
CA SER A 123 -1.44 1.87 3.71
C SER A 123 -1.59 3.35 3.44
N LEU A 124 -0.75 3.90 2.57
CA LEU A 124 -0.78 5.30 2.19
C LEU A 124 -1.14 5.48 0.71
N VAL A 125 -1.77 6.60 0.39
CA VAL A 125 -2.07 7.05 -0.97
C VAL A 125 -1.87 8.56 -1.01
N ALA A 126 -1.15 9.07 -2.01
CA ALA A 126 -0.99 10.50 -2.22
C ALA A 126 -1.64 10.96 -3.53
N GLU A 127 -2.43 12.02 -3.50
CA GLU A 127 -3.12 12.55 -4.68
C GLU A 127 -3.05 14.08 -4.75
N SER A 128 -3.27 14.64 -5.95
CA SER A 128 -3.35 16.09 -6.17
C SER A 128 -4.46 16.45 -7.16
N GLU A 129 -4.64 17.73 -7.44
CA GLU A 129 -5.57 18.19 -8.47
C GLU A 129 -5.16 17.74 -9.88
N GLU A 130 -3.87 17.69 -10.18
CA GLU A 130 -3.30 17.35 -11.49
C GLU A 130 -2.97 15.87 -11.62
N TYR A 131 -2.50 15.25 -10.54
CA TYR A 131 -1.90 13.93 -10.55
C TYR A 131 -2.57 12.99 -9.54
N THR A 132 -2.28 11.71 -9.69
CA THR A 132 -2.73 10.68 -8.75
C THR A 132 -1.55 9.82 -8.31
N ALA A 133 -1.77 9.01 -7.27
CA ALA A 133 -0.74 8.18 -6.68
C ALA A 133 -0.17 7.20 -7.72
N VAL A 134 1.13 7.00 -7.67
CA VAL A 134 1.72 5.75 -8.16
C VAL A 134 1.14 4.62 -7.29
N PRO A 135 0.51 3.59 -7.87
CA PRO A 135 0.01 2.47 -7.09
C PRO A 135 1.18 1.81 -6.33
N GLU A 136 1.14 1.85 -5.01
CA GLU A 136 2.18 1.21 -4.19
C GLU A 136 2.04 -0.31 -4.31
N PHE A 137 3.11 -0.97 -4.72
CA PHE A 137 3.25 -2.39 -4.43
C PHE A 137 3.53 -2.52 -2.92
N PRO A 138 2.81 -3.39 -2.16
CA PRO A 138 3.15 -3.63 -0.76
C PRO A 138 4.64 -3.93 -0.68
N LEU A 139 5.41 -3.24 0.16
CA LEU A 139 6.88 -3.27 0.13
C LEU A 139 7.46 -4.71 0.17
N GLY A 140 6.74 -5.66 0.78
CA GLY A 140 7.10 -7.09 0.75
C GLY A 140 7.06 -7.73 -0.64
N SER A 141 6.18 -7.27 -1.52
CA SER A 141 6.03 -7.73 -2.91
C SER A 141 7.25 -7.42 -3.75
N GLY A 142 7.90 -6.27 -3.52
CA GLY A 142 9.15 -5.91 -4.20
C GLY A 142 10.27 -6.89 -3.86
N VAL A 143 10.42 -7.22 -2.57
CA VAL A 143 11.37 -8.23 -2.11
C VAL A 143 11.03 -9.61 -2.70
N LEU A 144 9.76 -10.00 -2.71
CA LEU A 144 9.31 -11.25 -3.34
C LEU A 144 9.59 -11.29 -4.84
N LEU A 145 9.42 -10.16 -5.56
CA LEU A 145 9.77 -10.05 -6.97
C LEU A 145 11.27 -10.20 -7.19
N VAL A 146 12.10 -9.52 -6.41
CA VAL A 146 13.57 -9.65 -6.50
C VAL A 146 14.00 -11.08 -6.19
N VAL A 147 13.46 -11.70 -5.13
CA VAL A 147 13.76 -13.08 -4.75
C VAL A 147 13.30 -14.06 -5.84
N SER A 148 12.08 -13.91 -6.36
CA SER A 148 11.52 -14.79 -7.40
C SER A 148 12.27 -14.66 -8.73
N LEU A 149 12.62 -13.44 -9.15
CA LEU A 149 13.42 -13.20 -10.35
C LEU A 149 14.83 -13.78 -10.18
N SER A 150 15.44 -13.59 -9.01
CA SER A 150 16.75 -14.18 -8.70
C SER A 150 16.69 -15.71 -8.73
N ALA A 151 15.65 -16.32 -8.14
CA ALA A 151 15.42 -17.76 -8.18
C ALA A 151 15.21 -18.27 -9.61
N TYR A 152 14.40 -17.58 -10.42
CA TYR A 152 14.16 -17.93 -11.82
C TYR A 152 15.47 -17.88 -12.65
N ILE A 153 16.27 -16.82 -12.50
CA ILE A 153 17.57 -16.70 -13.18
C ILE A 153 18.52 -17.82 -12.74
N ALA A 154 18.59 -18.12 -11.44
CA ALA A 154 19.42 -19.21 -10.93
C ALA A 154 18.98 -20.57 -11.50
N LEU A 155 17.67 -20.81 -11.58
CA LEU A 155 17.12 -22.05 -12.11
C LEU A 155 17.35 -22.20 -13.61
N THR A 156 17.24 -21.10 -14.37
CA THR A 156 17.35 -21.12 -15.84
C THR A 156 18.78 -21.03 -16.36
N LYS A 157 19.68 -20.33 -15.66
CA LYS A 157 21.10 -20.24 -16.06
C LYS A 157 21.93 -21.49 -15.73
N ASN A 158 21.52 -22.28 -14.72
CA ASN A 158 22.24 -23.49 -14.29
C ASN A 158 21.36 -24.76 -14.30
N PRO A 159 20.82 -25.19 -15.46
CA PRO A 159 19.93 -26.35 -15.54
C PRO A 159 20.62 -27.67 -15.16
N SER A 160 21.95 -27.73 -15.23
CA SER A 160 22.78 -28.89 -14.87
C SER A 160 22.79 -29.19 -13.36
N VAL A 161 22.61 -28.19 -12.50
CA VAL A 161 22.58 -28.37 -11.03
C VAL A 161 21.24 -29.00 -10.60
N ILE A 162 20.15 -28.60 -11.23
CA ILE A 162 18.79 -29.12 -10.98
C ILE A 162 18.66 -30.56 -11.48
N THR A 163 19.11 -30.83 -12.70
CA THR A 163 19.08 -32.19 -13.27
C THR A 163 19.93 -33.17 -12.46
N ARG A 164 21.03 -32.72 -11.85
CA ARG A 164 21.87 -33.55 -10.98
C ARG A 164 21.22 -33.84 -9.62
N SER A 165 20.44 -32.92 -9.06
CA SER A 165 19.70 -33.16 -7.80
C SER A 165 18.47 -34.07 -8.02
N LEU A 166 17.74 -33.90 -9.12
CA LEU A 166 16.65 -34.81 -9.55
C LEU A 166 17.16 -36.19 -9.95
N GLY A 167 18.34 -36.27 -10.57
CA GLY A 167 19.01 -37.54 -10.87
C GLY A 167 19.40 -38.34 -9.61
N HIS A 168 19.62 -37.66 -8.48
CA HIS A 168 19.91 -38.32 -7.20
C HIS A 168 18.66 -38.86 -6.49
N LEU A 169 17.48 -38.29 -6.79
CA LEU A 169 16.18 -38.77 -6.31
C LEU A 169 15.61 -39.90 -7.18
N SER A 170 15.98 -39.96 -8.46
CA SER A 170 15.61 -41.02 -9.40
C SER A 170 16.70 -42.08 -9.49
N ASN A 171 17.06 -42.71 -8.36
CA ASN A 171 17.93 -43.88 -8.38
C ASN A 171 17.04 -45.15 -8.48
N PRO A 172 16.88 -45.78 -9.66
CA PRO A 172 15.96 -46.92 -9.84
C PRO A 172 16.41 -48.18 -9.08
N ARG A 173 17.60 -48.17 -8.46
CA ARG A 173 18.11 -49.27 -7.65
C ARG A 173 17.24 -49.60 -6.44
N TRP A 174 16.40 -48.68 -5.95
CA TRP A 174 15.48 -48.95 -4.83
C TRP A 174 14.13 -49.55 -5.28
N ILE A 175 13.76 -49.42 -6.55
CA ILE A 175 12.49 -49.98 -7.08
C ILE A 175 12.65 -51.46 -7.47
N LEU A 176 13.85 -51.88 -7.87
CA LEU A 176 14.12 -53.27 -8.27
C LEU A 176 14.40 -54.24 -7.11
N SER A 177 14.54 -53.77 -5.86
CA SER A 177 14.73 -54.63 -4.68
C SER A 177 13.44 -55.13 -4.04
N ARG A 178 12.26 -54.76 -4.59
CA ARG A 178 10.93 -55.17 -4.09
C ARG A 178 10.21 -56.23 -4.94
N LEU A 179 10.85 -56.80 -5.97
CA LEU A 179 10.24 -57.76 -6.90
C LEU A 179 10.88 -59.15 -6.89
N ARG A 180 11.41 -59.62 -5.76
CA ARG A 180 11.85 -61.02 -5.64
C ARG A 180 11.30 -61.69 -4.38
#